data_AF-A0A973H8D8-F1
#
_entry.id   AF-A0A973H8D8-F1
#
_cell.length_a   1.000
_cell.length_b   1.000
_cell.length_c   1.000
_cell.angle_alpha   90.00
_cell.angle_beta   90.00
_cell.angle_gamma   90.00
#
_symmetry.space_group_name_H-M   'P 1'
#
loop_
_entity.id
_entity.type
_entity.pdbx_description
1 polymer ?
#
loop_
_entity_poly.entity_id
_entity_poly.type
_entity_poly.pdbx_seq_one_letter_code
_entity_poly.pdbx_strand_id
1 'polypeptide(L)' 'MAMLAVLTPLLMLGVVLALGRYEELLLPEKRNEVTELVPLTEPRKS' A
#
# COMPACT_ATOMS: atom_id res chain seq x y z
N MET A 1 -0.06 -25.83 -26.64
CA MET A 1 -0.48 -26.32 -25.31
C MET A 1 0.59 -26.08 -24.24
N ALA A 2 1.84 -26.53 -24.42
CA ALA A 2 2.89 -26.39 -23.40
C ALA A 2 3.22 -24.94 -23.00
N MET A 3 3.19 -23.98 -23.94
CA MET A 3 3.53 -22.58 -23.67
C MET A 3 2.58 -21.93 -22.66
N LEU A 4 1.29 -22.26 -22.72
CA LEU A 4 0.31 -21.78 -21.75
C LEU A 4 0.60 -22.35 -20.36
N ALA A 5 0.94 -23.63 -20.25
CA ALA A 5 1.26 -24.26 -18.98
C ALA A 5 2.47 -23.62 -18.26
N VAL A 6 3.44 -23.10 -19.02
CA VAL A 6 4.60 -22.36 -18.46
C VAL A 6 4.23 -20.91 -18.13
N LEU A 7 3.37 -20.27 -18.93
CA LEU A 7 2.98 -18.88 -18.73
C LEU A 7 1.95 -18.71 -17.59
N THR A 8 1.07 -19.69 -17.39
CA THR A 8 0.01 -19.66 -16.36
C THR A 8 0.55 -19.45 -14.93
N PRO A 9 1.59 -20.17 -14.45
CA PRO A 9 2.13 -19.94 -13.12
C PRO A 9 2.80 -18.56 -12.98
N LEU A 10 3.45 -18.04 -14.04
CA LEU A 10 3.99 -16.67 -14.06
C LEU A 10 2.88 -15.62 -13.94
N LEU A 11 1.77 -15.81 -14.67
CA LEU A 11 0.61 -14.94 -14.59
C LEU A 11 -0.06 -15.00 -13.21
N MET A 12 -0.24 -16.20 -12.66
CA MET A 12 -0.82 -16.40 -11.33
C MET A 12 0.04 -15.72 -10.25
N LEU A 13 1.37 -15.82 -10.34
CA LEU A 13 2.28 -15.12 -9.44
C LEU A 13 2.11 -13.59 -9.56
N GLY A 14 2.02 -13.06 -10.78
CA GLY A 14 1.77 -11.63 -11.00
C GLY A 14 0.44 -11.15 -10.40
N VAL A 15 -0.63 -11.94 -10.55
CA VAL A 15 -1.95 -11.64 -9.98
C VAL A 15 -1.90 -11.67 -8.45
N VAL A 16 -1.26 -12.66 -7.83
CA VAL A 16 -1.13 -12.76 -6.38
C VAL A 16 -0.33 -11.58 -5.80
N LEU A 17 0.76 -11.17 -6.46
CA LEU A 17 1.53 -10.01 -6.07
C LEU A 17 0.72 -8.71 -6.18
N ALA A 18 -0.06 -8.56 -7.25
CA ALA A 18 -0.97 -7.43 -7.39
C ALA A 18 -2.03 -7.41 -6.27
N LEU A 19 -2.64 -8.55 -5.96
CA LEU A 19 -3.59 -8.74 -4.83
C LEU A 19 -2.99 -8.36 -3.48
N GLY A 20 -1.75 -8.73 -3.20
CA GLY A 20 -1.06 -8.28 -1.97
C GLY A 20 -0.88 -6.76 -1.89
N ARG A 21 -0.68 -6.10 -3.03
CA ARG A 21 -0.55 -4.63 -3.12
C ARG A 21 -1.89 -3.89 -3.18
N TYR A 22 -2.98 -4.56 -3.56
CA TYR A 22 -4.31 -3.95 -3.59
C TYR A 22 -4.74 -3.53 -2.18
N GLU A 23 -4.41 -4.30 -1.14
CA GLU A 23 -4.64 -3.91 0.26
C GLU A 23 -3.93 -2.60 0.64
N GLU A 24 -2.72 -2.36 0.10
CA GLU A 24 -1.94 -1.13 0.35
C GLU A 24 -2.38 0.07 -0.50
N LEU A 25 -3.13 -0.16 -1.58
CA LEU A 25 -3.73 0.90 -2.41
C LEU A 25 -5.16 1.24 -1.95
N LEU A 26 -5.87 0.26 -1.39
CA LEU A 26 -7.23 0.40 -0.84
C LEU A 26 -7.21 1.02 0.56
N LEU A 27 -6.24 0.65 1.39
CA LEU A 27 -5.92 1.44 2.57
C LEU A 27 -5.27 2.73 2.06
N PRO A 28 -5.75 3.92 2.46
CA PRO A 28 -5.06 5.15 2.14
C PRO A 28 -3.60 4.93 2.52
N GLU A 29 -2.70 5.08 1.54
CA GLU A 29 -1.26 4.98 1.72
C GLU A 29 -0.99 5.62 3.06
N LYS A 30 -0.51 4.83 4.02
CA LYS A 30 -0.18 5.28 5.36
C LYS A 30 1.03 6.18 5.17
N ARG A 31 0.80 7.33 4.53
CA ARG A 31 1.65 8.51 4.55
C ARG A 31 1.99 8.59 6.00
N ASN A 32 3.27 8.39 6.24
CA ASN A 32 3.87 8.47 7.54
C ASN A 32 3.27 9.68 8.26
N GLU A 33 2.23 9.45 9.07
CA GLU A 33 1.68 10.39 10.05
C GLU A 33 2.67 10.49 11.21
N VAL A 34 3.95 10.62 10.88
CA VAL A 34 5.05 10.95 11.78
C VAL A 34 5.45 12.41 11.58
N THR A 35 4.89 13.09 10.57
CA THR A 35 5.13 14.53 10.33
C THR A 35 4.00 15.41 10.87
N GLU A 36 2.94 14.86 11.44
CA GLU A 36 1.93 15.62 12.21
C GLU A 36 2.19 15.53 13.71
N LEU A 37 3.45 15.70 14.12
CA LEU A 37 3.73 16.36 15.40
C LEU A 37 3.28 17.82 15.26
N VAL A 38 1.97 18.04 15.22
CA VAL A 38 1.37 19.34 15.53
C VAL A 38 1.87 19.67 16.94
N PRO A 39 2.70 20.70 17.15
CA PRO A 39 2.83 21.22 18.48
C PRO A 39 1.50 21.92 18.75
N LEU A 40 0.57 21.23 19.41
CA LEU A 40 -0.68 21.78 19.95
C LEU A 40 -0.40 22.73 21.13
N THR A 41 0.60 23.60 21.01
CA THR A 41 0.96 24.56 22.04
C THR A 41 0.85 25.97 21.49
N GLU A 42 -0.36 26.36 21.14
CA GLU A 42 -0.83 27.67 21.55
C GLU A 42 -1.91 27.50 22.63
N PRO A 43 -1.58 27.80 23.90
CA PRO A 43 -2.50 28.50 24.75
C PRO A 43 -2.18 29.99 24.67
N ARG A 44 -3.03 30.71 23.94
CA ARG A 44 -3.22 32.16 24.11
C ARG A 44 -3.30 32.49 25.60
N LYS A 45 -2.32 33.17 26.18
CA LYS A 45 -2.48 33.83 27.48
C LYS A 45 -1.48 34.96 27.72
N SER A 46 -2.07 36.11 28.08
CA SER A 46 -1.54 37.38 28.61
C SER A 46 -1.12 38.45 27.62
#